data_AF-A0AAX0U482-F1
#
_entry.id   AF-A0AAX0U482-F1
#
_cell.length_a   1.000
_cell.length_b   1.000
_cell.length_c   1.000
_cell.angle_alpha   90.00
_cell.angle_beta   90.00
_cell.angle_gamma   90.00
#
_symmetry.space_group_name_H-M   'P 1'
#
loop_
_entity.id
_entity.type
_entity.pdbx_description
1 polymer ?
#
loop_
_entity_poly.entity_id
_entity_poly.type
_entity_poly.pdbx_seq_one_letter_code
_entity_poly.pdbx_strand_id
1 'polypeptide(L)'
;MRTKIAAAWLAALVPFASLASTSIQIDARQNCLAVFGKVSSGASATFQLAPGRYVVSIASNNMSCSGGSLTNGCLIDTVILQGGNGNSHWGVAIKRPTVVDIPDTSLLFAYVSDDVCSDNTGQATLLIQTAY
;
A
#
# COMPACT_ATOMS: atom_id res chain seq x y z
N MET A 1 43.92 -26.62 44.54
CA MET A 1 43.00 -25.46 44.53
C MET A 1 43.69 -24.38 43.68
N ARG A 2 43.18 -23.82 42.58
CA ARG A 2 41.80 -23.45 42.22
C ARG A 2 41.66 -23.36 40.68
N THR A 3 40.67 -24.10 40.18
CA THR A 3 39.61 -23.69 39.25
C THR A 3 39.96 -23.14 37.86
N LYS A 4 39.70 -23.96 36.84
CA LYS A 4 39.42 -23.56 35.45
C LYS A 4 38.07 -22.83 35.40
N ILE A 5 38.01 -21.66 34.77
CA ILE A 5 36.74 -21.08 34.29
C ILE A 5 36.97 -20.56 32.88
N ALA A 6 36.52 -21.34 31.91
CA ALA A 6 36.35 -20.89 30.54
C ALA A 6 35.15 -19.94 30.50
N ALA A 7 35.38 -18.67 30.18
CA ALA A 7 34.30 -17.71 29.98
C ALA A 7 33.79 -17.85 28.54
N ALA A 8 32.77 -18.69 28.36
CA ALA A 8 31.97 -18.73 27.14
C ALA A 8 31.04 -17.51 27.13
N TRP A 9 31.34 -16.51 26.32
CA TRP A 9 30.43 -15.41 26.01
C TRP A 9 29.62 -15.78 24.77
N LEU A 10 28.44 -16.38 24.98
CA LEU A 10 27.43 -16.51 23.92
C LEU A 10 26.71 -15.16 23.80
N ALA A 11 27.13 -14.34 22.84
CA ALA A 11 26.32 -13.21 22.39
C ALA A 11 25.12 -13.78 21.63
N ALA A 12 23.94 -13.79 22.27
CA ALA A 12 22.69 -14.10 21.62
C ALA A 12 22.41 -13.02 20.55
N LEU A 13 22.75 -13.32 19.30
CA LEU A 13 22.27 -12.60 18.14
C LEU A 13 20.77 -12.88 18.03
N VAL A 14 19.94 -12.08 18.70
CA VAL A 14 18.51 -12.06 18.42
C VAL A 14 18.36 -11.45 17.03
N PRO A 15 17.88 -12.20 16.02
CA PRO A 15 17.57 -11.58 14.75
C PRO A 15 16.35 -10.69 14.98
N PHE A 16 16.57 -9.40 15.14
CA PHE A 16 15.52 -8.41 14.93
C PHE A 16 15.17 -8.49 13.44
N ALA A 17 14.20 -9.34 13.10
CA ALA A 17 13.53 -9.26 11.82
C ALA A 17 12.79 -7.92 11.81
N SER A 18 13.47 -6.87 11.35
CA SER A 18 12.83 -5.64 10.90
C SER A 18 11.84 -6.05 9.83
N LEU A 19 10.55 -6.17 10.17
CA LEU A 19 9.49 -6.30 9.18
C LEU A 19 9.47 -4.98 8.42
N ALA A 20 10.17 -4.97 7.27
CA ALA A 20 10.36 -3.76 6.49
C ALA A 20 8.99 -3.22 6.10
N SER A 21 8.77 -1.93 6.37
CA SER A 21 7.61 -1.23 5.83
C SER A 21 7.73 -1.20 4.30
N THR A 22 6.66 -1.60 3.60
CA THR A 22 6.62 -1.54 2.15
C THR A 22 6.00 -0.22 1.72
N SER A 23 6.66 0.50 0.81
CA SER A 23 6.11 1.70 0.19
C SER A 23 5.72 1.44 -1.26
N ILE A 24 4.49 1.78 -1.64
CA ILE A 24 4.00 1.64 -3.01
C ILE A 24 3.63 3.04 -3.52
N GLN A 25 4.23 3.47 -4.62
CA GLN A 25 3.81 4.70 -5.30
C GLN A 25 2.60 4.44 -6.18
N ILE A 26 1.64 5.36 -6.13
CA ILE A 26 0.41 5.36 -6.92
C ILE A 26 0.42 6.65 -7.72
N ASP A 27 0.56 6.55 -9.03
CA ASP A 27 0.43 7.68 -9.95
C ASP A 27 -1.03 7.88 -10.32
N ALA A 28 -1.55 9.10 -10.13
CA ALA A 28 -2.97 9.38 -10.29
C ALA A 28 -3.48 9.17 -11.72
N ARG A 29 -2.60 9.23 -12.73
CA ARG A 29 -2.95 9.01 -14.13
C ARG A 29 -2.70 7.56 -14.52
N GLN A 30 -1.51 7.05 -14.23
CA GLN A 30 -1.11 5.70 -14.65
C GLN A 30 -1.82 4.61 -13.86
N ASN A 31 -2.18 4.86 -12.60
CA ASN A 31 -2.87 3.90 -11.74
C ASN A 31 -4.33 4.21 -11.52
N CYS A 32 -4.98 4.86 -12.50
CA CYS A 32 -6.39 5.18 -12.42
C CYS A 32 -7.26 4.24 -13.22
N LEU A 33 -8.35 3.80 -12.60
CA LEU A 33 -9.42 3.03 -13.22
C LEU A 33 -10.68 3.88 -13.27
N ALA A 34 -11.18 4.12 -14.49
CA ALA A 34 -12.43 4.83 -14.66
C ALA A 34 -13.62 3.93 -14.32
N VAL A 35 -14.55 4.48 -13.54
CA VAL A 35 -15.83 3.81 -13.27
C VAL A 35 -16.76 4.12 -14.44
N PHE A 36 -17.62 3.17 -14.81
CA PHE A 36 -18.57 3.24 -15.94
C PHE A 36 -18.00 3.02 -17.34
N GLY A 37 -17.64 1.77 -17.66
CA GLY A 37 -17.61 1.24 -19.03
C GLY A 37 -16.57 1.83 -19.99
N LYS A 38 -15.87 2.87 -19.59
CA LYS A 38 -14.72 3.44 -20.29
C LYS A 38 -13.45 2.93 -19.61
N VAL A 39 -12.64 2.20 -20.37
CA VAL A 39 -11.30 1.83 -19.91
C VAL A 39 -10.43 3.07 -20.07
N SER A 40 -10.11 3.72 -18.96
CA SER A 40 -8.99 4.65 -18.96
C SER A 40 -7.69 3.86 -19.06
N SER A 41 -6.71 4.34 -19.82
CA SER A 41 -5.47 3.63 -20.17
C SER A 41 -4.54 3.32 -18.98
N GLY A 42 -4.99 3.55 -17.74
CA GLY A 42 -4.26 3.23 -16.53
C GLY A 42 -4.36 1.75 -16.15
N ALA A 43 -3.40 1.28 -15.35
CA ALA A 43 -3.37 -0.06 -14.77
C ALA A 43 -3.13 0.06 -13.27
N SER A 44 -3.80 -0.76 -12.46
CA SER A 44 -3.58 -0.76 -11.02
C SER A 44 -2.12 -1.08 -10.67
N ALA A 45 -1.61 -0.41 -9.63
CA ALA A 45 -0.35 -0.80 -9.02
C ALA A 45 -0.54 -2.18 -8.39
N THR A 46 0.27 -3.14 -8.80
CA THR A 46 0.14 -4.54 -8.40
C THR A 46 1.30 -4.94 -7.51
N PHE A 47 1.02 -5.55 -6.36
CA PHE A 47 2.04 -6.03 -5.43
C PHE A 47 1.51 -7.22 -4.63
N GLN A 48 2.40 -7.98 -3.99
CA GLN A 48 2.04 -9.16 -3.22
C GLN A 48 2.31 -8.91 -1.74
N LEU A 49 1.37 -9.32 -0.88
CA LEU A 49 1.58 -9.40 0.56
C LEU A 49 1.51 -10.85 1.02
N ALA A 50 2.36 -11.18 1.99
CA ALA A 50 2.29 -12.45 2.72
C ALA A 50 1.06 -12.47 3.66
N PRO A 51 0.68 -13.63 4.20
CA PRO A 51 -0.34 -13.71 5.23
C PRO A 51 0.05 -12.84 6.43
N GLY A 52 -0.89 -12.05 6.93
CA GLY A 52 -0.65 -11.15 8.06
C GLY A 52 -1.66 -10.03 8.16
N ARG A 53 -1.51 -9.24 9.23
CA ARG A 53 -2.33 -8.06 9.48
C ARG A 53 -1.51 -6.81 9.22
N TYR A 54 -2.04 -5.89 8.43
CA TYR A 54 -1.31 -4.71 7.98
C TYR A 54 -2.10 -3.43 8.23
N VAL A 55 -1.42 -2.37 8.67
CA VAL A 55 -1.92 -1.00 8.55
C VAL A 55 -1.47 -0.47 7.20
N VAL A 56 -2.43 -0.06 6.37
CA VAL A 56 -2.18 0.61 5.10
C VAL A 56 -2.60 2.08 5.25
N SER A 57 -1.72 2.99 4.87
CA SER A 57 -1.96 4.43 4.98
C SER A 57 -1.39 5.19 3.79
N ILE A 58 -1.87 6.40 3.55
CA ILE A 58 -1.27 7.32 2.58
C ILE A 58 -0.26 8.20 3.34
N ALA A 59 1.03 8.02 3.07
CA ALA A 59 2.12 8.76 3.72
C ALA A 59 2.37 10.14 3.10
N SER A 60 2.10 10.27 1.80
CA SER A 60 2.19 11.54 1.06
C SER A 60 1.16 11.53 -0.07
N ASN A 61 0.59 12.68 -0.39
CA ASN A 61 -0.37 12.80 -1.49
C ASN A 61 -0.36 14.21 -2.10
N ASN A 62 -0.19 14.27 -3.42
CA ASN A 62 -0.42 15.49 -4.21
C ASN A 62 -1.25 15.20 -5.48
N MET A 63 -2.12 14.18 -5.44
CA MET A 63 -2.94 13.78 -6.57
C MET A 63 -4.14 14.72 -6.80
N SER A 64 -4.45 15.02 -8.05
CA SER A 64 -5.54 15.91 -8.45
C SER A 64 -6.20 15.47 -9.76
N CYS A 65 -7.53 15.56 -9.84
CA CYS A 65 -8.33 15.38 -11.07
C CYS A 65 -8.63 16.71 -11.80
N SER A 66 -7.76 17.71 -11.61
CA SER A 66 -7.92 19.05 -12.18
C SER A 66 -6.58 19.69 -12.55
N GLY A 67 -5.72 18.92 -13.22
CA GLY A 67 -4.44 19.43 -13.73
C GLY A 67 -3.46 19.93 -12.66
N GLY A 68 -3.54 19.40 -11.44
CA GLY A 68 -2.58 19.67 -10.36
C GLY A 68 -3.05 20.68 -9.31
N SER A 69 -4.27 21.21 -9.43
CA SER A 69 -4.85 22.09 -8.41
C SER A 69 -5.27 21.29 -7.16
N LEU A 70 -4.66 21.59 -6.01
CA LEU A 70 -4.92 20.89 -4.73
C LEU A 70 -5.80 21.68 -3.76
N THR A 71 -5.84 23.00 -3.87
CA THR A 71 -6.49 23.88 -2.86
C THR A 71 -7.84 24.41 -3.32
N ASN A 72 -8.12 24.41 -4.64
CA ASN A 72 -9.39 24.83 -5.23
C ASN A 72 -9.80 23.93 -6.41
N GLY A 73 -9.18 22.75 -6.50
CA GLY A 73 -9.43 21.75 -7.53
C GLY A 73 -10.05 20.49 -6.97
N CYS A 74 -10.14 19.47 -7.81
CA CYS A 74 -10.51 18.13 -7.39
C CYS A 74 -9.30 17.42 -6.77
N LEU A 75 -9.30 17.29 -5.44
CA LEU A 75 -8.29 16.51 -4.72
C LEU A 75 -8.65 15.02 -4.79
N ILE A 76 -7.71 14.19 -5.24
CA ILE A 76 -7.85 12.73 -5.16
C ILE A 76 -7.21 12.28 -3.86
N ASP A 77 -8.00 12.13 -2.80
CA ASP A 77 -7.52 11.83 -1.45
C ASP A 77 -7.67 10.36 -1.02
N THR A 78 -8.09 9.51 -1.95
CA THR A 78 -8.44 8.12 -1.68
C THR A 78 -7.75 7.21 -2.68
N VAL A 79 -7.11 6.16 -2.18
CA VAL A 79 -6.64 5.03 -2.99
C VAL A 79 -7.50 3.81 -2.67
N ILE A 80 -8.04 3.15 -3.68
CA ILE A 80 -8.73 1.87 -3.52
C ILE A 80 -7.68 0.77 -3.47
N LEU A 81 -7.72 -0.03 -2.40
CA LEU A 81 -6.96 -1.26 -2.28
C LEU A 81 -7.91 -2.43 -2.47
N GLN A 82 -7.63 -3.27 -3.45
CA GLN A 82 -8.42 -4.45 -3.78
C GLN A 82 -7.57 -5.70 -3.65
N GLY A 83 -8.16 -6.73 -3.07
CA GLY A 83 -7.58 -8.06 -2.99
C GLY A 83 -8.64 -9.13 -3.22
N GLY A 84 -8.23 -10.38 -3.06
CA GLY A 84 -9.12 -11.50 -3.26
C GLY A 84 -8.37 -12.73 -3.71
N ASN A 85 -9.01 -13.89 -3.52
CA ASN A 85 -8.49 -15.17 -3.97
C ASN A 85 -9.55 -15.84 -4.85
N GLY A 86 -9.15 -16.31 -6.03
CA GLY A 86 -10.07 -16.86 -7.03
C GLY A 86 -11.17 -15.87 -7.42
N ASN A 87 -12.44 -16.30 -7.26
CA ASN A 87 -13.62 -15.52 -7.64
C ASN A 87 -14.14 -14.59 -6.54
N SER A 88 -13.52 -14.60 -5.34
CA SER A 88 -13.92 -13.73 -4.24
C SER A 88 -13.02 -12.51 -4.17
N HIS A 89 -13.58 -11.35 -4.49
CA HIS A 89 -12.87 -10.07 -4.45
C HIS A 89 -13.41 -9.20 -3.31
N TRP A 90 -12.52 -8.45 -2.68
CA TRP A 90 -12.85 -7.43 -1.70
C TRP A 90 -12.09 -6.15 -2.03
N GLY A 91 -12.65 -5.00 -1.66
CA GLY A 91 -12.03 -3.70 -1.85
C GLY A 91 -12.25 -2.81 -0.65
N VAL A 92 -11.23 -2.01 -0.29
CA VAL A 92 -11.29 -1.03 0.78
C VAL A 92 -10.77 0.32 0.28
N ALA A 93 -11.38 1.40 0.74
CA ALA A 93 -10.91 2.76 0.47
C ALA A 93 -9.87 3.17 1.53
N ILE A 94 -8.65 3.48 1.10
CA ILE A 94 -7.59 4.03 1.94
C ILE A 94 -7.65 5.55 1.83
N LYS A 95 -8.30 6.18 2.80
CA LYS A 95 -8.32 7.64 3.01
C LYS A 95 -7.72 8.05 4.35
N ARG A 96 -7.72 7.11 5.29
CA ARG A 96 -7.10 7.18 6.61
C ARG A 96 -6.35 5.86 6.81
N PRO A 97 -5.46 5.74 7.81
CA PRO A 97 -4.86 4.45 8.16
C PRO A 97 -5.95 3.38 8.35
N THR A 98 -5.88 2.31 7.56
CA THR A 98 -6.87 1.23 7.53
C THR A 98 -6.17 -0.09 7.80
N VAL A 99 -6.74 -0.90 8.68
CA VAL A 99 -6.23 -2.25 8.95
C VAL A 99 -6.82 -3.22 7.93
N VAL A 100 -5.97 -4.07 7.36
CA VAL A 100 -6.34 -5.10 6.40
C VAL A 100 -5.73 -6.42 6.85
N ASP A 101 -6.57 -7.46 6.90
CA ASP A 101 -6.16 -8.83 7.19
C ASP A 101 -5.98 -9.61 5.87
N ILE A 102 -4.79 -10.17 5.69
CA ILE A 102 -4.40 -10.97 4.52
C ILE A 102 -4.30 -12.43 4.99
N PRO A 103 -5.27 -13.30 4.63
CA PRO A 103 -5.32 -14.67 5.16
C PRO A 103 -4.27 -15.59 4.52
N ASP A 104 -4.00 -15.38 3.23
CA ASP A 104 -3.06 -16.15 2.41
C ASP A 104 -2.20 -15.18 1.59
N THR A 105 -1.03 -15.63 1.10
CA THR A 105 -0.20 -14.82 0.21
C THR A 105 -1.03 -14.37 -1.00
N SER A 106 -1.28 -13.07 -1.11
CA SER A 106 -2.29 -12.54 -2.04
C SER A 106 -1.70 -11.46 -2.94
N LEU A 107 -2.08 -11.50 -4.22
CA LEU A 107 -1.85 -10.40 -5.16
C LEU A 107 -2.88 -9.30 -4.86
N LEU A 108 -2.40 -8.09 -4.64
CA LEU A 108 -3.20 -6.91 -4.34
C LEU A 108 -3.04 -5.86 -5.43
N PHE A 109 -4.08 -5.06 -5.59
CA PHE A 109 -4.20 -4.02 -6.58
C PHE A 109 -4.52 -2.71 -5.87
N ALA A 110 -3.71 -1.68 -6.09
CA ALA A 110 -3.98 -0.33 -5.61
C ALA A 110 -4.19 0.62 -6.79
N TYR A 111 -5.24 1.41 -6.74
CA TYR A 111 -5.59 2.33 -7.82
C TYR A 111 -6.39 3.52 -7.29
N VAL A 112 -6.40 4.60 -8.06
CA VAL A 112 -7.37 5.69 -7.88
C VAL A 112 -8.53 5.50 -8.85
N SER A 113 -9.68 6.07 -8.52
CA SER A 113 -10.86 5.98 -9.37
C SER A 113 -11.35 7.38 -9.72
N ASP A 114 -11.51 7.62 -11.02
CA ASP A 114 -12.01 8.87 -11.56
C ASP A 114 -12.51 8.69 -13.00
N ASP A 115 -13.49 9.46 -13.42
CA ASP A 115 -14.16 9.32 -14.72
C ASP A 115 -13.25 9.70 -15.90
N VAL A 116 -12.24 10.57 -15.68
CA VAL A 116 -11.36 11.11 -16.73
C VAL A 116 -9.90 11.05 -16.30
N CYS A 117 -9.33 9.86 -16.11
CA CYS A 117 -7.95 9.77 -15.61
C CYS A 117 -6.87 10.48 -16.46
N SER A 118 -7.16 10.83 -17.72
CA SER A 118 -6.22 11.54 -18.58
C SER A 118 -5.90 12.96 -18.12
N ASP A 119 -6.70 13.57 -17.25
CA ASP A 119 -6.39 14.88 -16.64
C ASP A 119 -5.86 14.77 -15.20
N ASN A 120 -5.81 13.54 -14.66
CA ASN A 120 -5.16 13.29 -13.39
C ASN A 120 -3.67 13.61 -13.44
N THR A 121 -3.19 14.06 -12.30
CA THR A 121 -1.80 14.47 -12.07
C THR A 121 -1.41 14.15 -10.62
N GLY A 122 -0.10 14.09 -10.36
CA GLY A 122 0.44 13.84 -9.04
C GLY A 122 0.47 12.36 -8.66
N GLN A 123 0.97 12.11 -7.46
CA GLN A 123 1.21 10.77 -6.92
C GLN A 123 0.87 10.71 -5.44
N ALA A 124 0.53 9.51 -4.98
CA ALA A 124 0.47 9.18 -3.57
C ALA A 124 1.46 8.07 -3.23
N THR A 125 1.93 8.07 -1.99
CA THR A 125 2.73 6.96 -1.46
C THR A 125 1.89 6.21 -0.45
N LEU A 126 1.53 4.96 -0.75
CA LEU A 126 1.02 4.04 0.24
C LEU A 126 2.17 3.55 1.11
N LEU A 127 1.98 3.58 2.42
CA LEU A 127 2.85 2.96 3.41
C LEU A 127 2.11 1.78 4.03
N ILE A 128 2.73 0.61 3.95
CA ILE A 128 2.20 -0.66 4.45
C ILE A 128 3.11 -1.13 5.57
N GLN A 129 2.53 -1.34 6.74
CA GLN A 129 3.24 -1.76 7.95
C GLN A 129 2.50 -2.91 8.60
N THR A 130 3.20 -3.84 9.22
CA THR A 130 2.55 -4.88 10.02
C THR A 130 1.85 -4.26 11.22
N ALA A 131 0.59 -4.65 11.45
CA ALA A 131 -0.16 -4.27 12.64
C ALA A 131 0.00 -5.39 13.68
N TYR A 132 0.52 -5.05 14.86
CA TYR A 132 0.65 -5.96 16.00
C TYR A 132 -0.49 -5.77 17.00
#